data_AF-A0A2S0PEF9-F1
#
_entry.id   AF-A0A2S0PEF9-F1
#
_cell.length_a   1.000
_cell.length_b   1.000
_cell.length_c   1.000
_cell.angle_alpha   90.00
_cell.angle_beta   90.00
_cell.angle_gamma   90.00
#
_symmetry.space_group_name_H-M   'P 1'
#
loop_
_entity.id
_entity.type
_entity.pdbx_description
1 polymer ?
#
loop_
_entity_poly.entity_id
_entity_poly.type
_entity_poly.pdbx_seq_one_letter_code
_entity_poly.pdbx_strand_id
1 'polypeptide(L)'
;MATGVGAMTYRSRKWLAAVGQLEQCVLCGAFGVQVAHRNQGKGMGLKVSDALTAAICPSCHHEIDNGTTLTRDERRERMDRAIVLTIERLAERGLVVPA
;
A
#
# COMPACT_ATOMS: atom_id res chain seq x y z
N MET A 1 -2.45 -3.11 34.46
CA MET A 1 -3.68 -3.73 33.93
C MET A 1 -3.66 -3.57 32.43
N ALA A 2 -3.58 -4.68 31.69
CA ALA A 2 -3.59 -4.69 30.24
C ALA A 2 -5.02 -4.55 29.74
N THR A 3 -5.34 -3.41 29.16
CA THR A 3 -6.42 -3.28 28.16
C THR A 3 -5.79 -3.74 26.83
N GLY A 4 -6.28 -4.73 26.10
CA GLY A 4 -7.66 -5.01 25.73
C GLY A 4 -7.78 -4.71 24.23
N VAL A 5 -7.89 -5.77 23.42
CA VAL A 5 -7.95 -5.83 21.94
C VAL A 5 -6.60 -5.75 21.22
N GLY A 6 -5.98 -6.92 21.00
CA GLY A 6 -5.05 -7.06 19.88
C GLY A 6 -5.84 -6.83 18.59
N ALA A 7 -5.65 -5.67 17.96
CA ALA A 7 -6.35 -5.30 16.73
C ALA A 7 -6.10 -6.38 15.66
N MET A 8 -7.15 -7.11 15.28
CA MET A 8 -7.10 -8.06 14.17
C MET A 8 -6.66 -7.31 12.92
N THR A 9 -5.48 -7.66 12.39
CA THR A 9 -4.98 -7.07 11.16
C THR A 9 -5.88 -7.50 10.01
N TYR A 10 -6.54 -6.55 9.34
CA TYR A 10 -7.42 -6.87 8.21
C TYR A 10 -6.65 -7.57 7.07
N ARG A 11 -7.17 -8.72 6.65
CA ARG A 11 -6.63 -9.55 5.56
C ARG A 11 -7.69 -9.83 4.52
N SER A 12 -7.38 -9.61 3.24
CA SER A 12 -8.34 -9.80 2.16
C SER A 12 -7.66 -10.07 0.83
N ARG A 13 -7.75 -11.32 0.36
CA ARG A 13 -7.31 -11.69 -0.99
C ARG A 13 -8.06 -10.91 -2.06
N LYS A 14 -9.34 -10.62 -1.84
CA LYS A 14 -10.16 -9.80 -2.76
C LYS A 14 -9.58 -8.39 -2.89
N TRP A 15 -9.19 -7.78 -1.78
CA TRP A 15 -8.54 -6.47 -1.78
C TRP A 15 -7.21 -6.50 -2.55
N LEU A 16 -6.32 -7.45 -2.21
CA LEU A 16 -5.01 -7.55 -2.87
C LEU A 16 -5.14 -7.81 -4.38
N ALA A 17 -6.11 -8.62 -4.79
CA ALA A 17 -6.43 -8.85 -6.19
C ALA A 17 -6.99 -7.59 -6.88
N ALA A 18 -7.80 -6.79 -6.19
CA ALA A 18 -8.28 -5.52 -6.71
C ALA A 18 -7.13 -4.52 -6.93
N VAL A 19 -6.21 -4.39 -5.97
CA VAL A 19 -5.00 -3.57 -6.13
C VAL A 19 -4.16 -4.05 -7.31
N GLY A 20 -4.00 -5.37 -7.46
CA GLY A 20 -3.25 -5.97 -8.57
C GLY A 20 -3.86 -5.78 -9.96
N GLN A 21 -5.14 -5.38 -10.06
CA GLN A 21 -5.79 -5.05 -11.34
C GLN A 21 -5.44 -3.64 -11.85
N LEU A 22 -4.77 -2.81 -11.03
CA LEU A 22 -4.30 -1.50 -11.46
C LEU A 22 -3.01 -1.65 -12.27
N GLU A 23 -3.10 -1.67 -13.59
CA GLU A 23 -1.96 -1.97 -14.47
C GLU A 23 -0.86 -0.89 -14.50
N GLN A 24 -1.18 0.32 -14.05
CA GLN A 24 -0.26 1.46 -14.06
C GLN A 24 0.05 1.91 -12.63
N CYS A 25 1.33 2.18 -12.38
CA CYS A 25 1.82 2.72 -11.12
C CYS A 25 1.09 4.02 -10.76
N VAL A 26 0.47 4.07 -9.59
CA VAL A 26 -0.29 5.26 -9.15
C VAL A 26 0.58 6.50 -8.92
N LEU A 27 1.91 6.33 -8.79
CA LEU A 27 2.84 7.45 -8.57
C LEU A 27 3.42 8.02 -9.85
N CYS A 28 3.73 7.19 -10.84
CA CYS A 28 4.47 7.61 -12.03
C CYS A 28 3.84 7.20 -13.37
N GLY A 29 2.73 6.46 -13.36
CA GLY A 29 2.04 6.00 -14.57
C GLY A 29 2.71 4.86 -15.33
N ALA A 30 3.90 4.40 -14.92
CA ALA A 30 4.57 3.28 -15.56
C ALA A 30 3.72 2.00 -15.53
N PHE A 31 3.68 1.26 -16.65
CA PHE A 31 3.01 -0.03 -16.72
C PHE A 31 3.72 -1.09 -15.88
N GLY A 32 2.93 -1.96 -15.26
CA GLY A 32 3.39 -3.03 -14.38
C GLY A 32 3.49 -2.57 -12.93
N VAL A 33 2.72 -3.23 -12.06
CA VAL A 33 2.68 -2.91 -10.62
C VAL A 33 3.01 -4.11 -9.74
N GLN A 34 3.44 -3.80 -8.53
CA GLN A 34 3.50 -4.69 -7.39
C GLN A 34 2.50 -4.19 -6.34
N VAL A 35 1.93 -5.11 -5.58
CA VAL A 35 1.08 -4.79 -4.43
C VAL A 35 1.99 -4.56 -3.21
N ALA A 36 2.33 -3.30 -2.95
CA ALA A 36 3.29 -2.91 -1.91
C ALA A 36 2.54 -2.62 -0.59
N HIS A 37 2.87 -3.33 0.49
CA HIS A 37 2.34 -3.06 1.84
C HIS A 37 3.08 -1.91 2.51
N ARG A 38 2.38 -1.06 3.27
CA ARG A 38 3.02 -0.03 4.12
C ARG A 38 4.10 -0.67 5.01
N ASN A 39 5.26 -0.02 5.08
CA ASN A 39 6.41 -0.51 5.83
C ASN A 39 6.46 0.00 7.30
N GLN A 40 5.46 0.76 7.75
CA GLN A 40 5.39 1.38 9.08
C GLN A 40 4.44 0.66 10.04
N GLY A 41 4.62 0.85 11.36
CA GLY A 41 3.66 0.37 12.37
C GLY A 41 3.62 -1.16 12.53
N LYS A 42 4.71 -1.84 12.18
CA LYS A 42 4.84 -3.29 12.23
C LYS A 42 6.18 -3.74 12.80
N GLY A 43 6.20 -4.92 13.41
CA GLY A 43 7.44 -5.63 13.72
C GLY A 43 8.14 -6.14 12.45
N MET A 44 9.41 -6.51 12.59
CA MET A 44 10.21 -7.06 11.50
C MET A 44 9.56 -8.33 10.92
N GLY A 45 9.51 -8.45 9.59
CA GLY A 45 8.89 -9.59 8.90
C GLY A 45 7.36 -9.63 8.91
N LEU A 46 6.69 -8.74 9.65
CA LEU A 46 5.23 -8.67 9.66
C LEU A 46 4.68 -7.85 8.49
N LYS A 47 3.40 -8.04 8.19
CA LYS A 47 2.65 -7.20 7.25
C LYS A 47 1.62 -6.41 8.04
N VAL A 48 1.39 -5.15 7.69
CA VAL A 48 0.24 -4.37 8.19
C VAL A 48 -1.05 -4.84 7.53
N SER A 49 -2.18 -4.16 7.83
CA SER A 49 -3.47 -4.35 7.15
C SER A 49 -3.31 -4.38 5.63
N ASP A 50 -4.01 -5.31 4.97
CA ASP A 50 -4.03 -5.38 3.51
C ASP A 50 -4.66 -4.13 2.89
N ALA A 51 -5.50 -3.39 3.64
CA ALA A 51 -6.05 -2.11 3.19
C ALA A 51 -4.98 -1.01 3.04
N LEU A 52 -3.81 -1.19 3.63
CA LEU A 52 -2.67 -0.27 3.54
C LEU A 52 -1.67 -0.76 2.49
N THR A 53 -2.17 -1.03 1.29
CA THR A 53 -1.39 -1.45 0.12
C THR A 53 -1.49 -0.45 -1.01
N ALA A 54 -0.43 -0.36 -1.82
CA ALA A 54 -0.38 0.51 -3.00
C ALA A 54 -0.03 -0.29 -4.27
N ALA A 55 -0.59 0.14 -5.40
CA ALA A 55 -0.24 -0.37 -6.73
C ALA A 55 0.87 0.48 -7.36
N ILE A 56 2.12 0.07 -7.18
CA ILE A 56 3.31 0.84 -7.63
C ILE A 56 4.28 -0.03 -8.42
N CYS A 57 5.01 0.56 -9.38
CA CYS A 57 6.00 -0.18 -10.16
C CYS A 57 7.22 -0.58 -9.31
N PRO A 58 8.03 -1.57 -9.74
CA PRO A 58 9.20 -2.02 -8.99
C PRO A 58 10.21 -0.91 -8.66
N SER A 59 10.39 0.06 -9.55
CA SER A 59 11.29 1.21 -9.31
C SER A 59 10.78 2.10 -8.17
N CYS A 60 9.50 2.49 -8.19
CA CYS A 60 8.91 3.28 -7.10
C CYS A 60 8.88 2.49 -5.79
N HIS A 61 8.62 1.19 -5.85
CA HIS A 61 8.61 0.32 -4.67
C HIS A 61 10.01 0.23 -4.04
N HIS A 62 11.05 0.04 -4.86
CA HIS A 62 12.43 0.03 -4.39
C HIS A 62 12.83 1.36 -3.74
N GLU A 63 12.51 2.50 -4.36
CA GLU A 63 12.86 3.82 -3.81
C GLU A 63 12.21 4.06 -2.44
N ILE A 64 10.97 3.60 -2.25
CA ILE A 64 10.23 3.75 -0.99
C ILE A 64 10.78 2.83 0.12
N ASP A 65 11.18 1.60 -0.21
CA ASP A 65 11.61 0.64 0.81
C ASP A 65 13.11 0.70 1.09
N ASN A 66 13.93 0.91 0.07
CA ASN A 66 15.38 0.73 0.12
C ASN A 66 16.17 1.90 -0.51
N GLY A 67 15.48 2.86 -1.13
CA GLY A 67 16.11 4.00 -1.79
C GLY A 67 16.87 4.91 -0.83
N THR A 68 17.91 5.55 -1.37
CA THR A 68 18.78 6.49 -0.65
C THR A 68 18.54 7.95 -1.04
N THR A 69 17.72 8.20 -2.05
CA THR A 69 17.45 9.56 -2.57
C THR A 69 16.51 10.34 -1.65
N LEU A 70 15.58 9.63 -1.02
CA LEU A 70 14.59 10.21 -0.10
C LEU A 70 14.97 9.96 1.36
N THR A 71 14.72 10.94 2.21
CA THR A 71 14.75 10.77 3.67
C THR A 71 13.71 9.73 4.11
N ARG A 72 13.84 9.24 5.35
CA ARG A 72 12.88 8.27 5.90
C ARG A 72 11.45 8.80 5.88
N ASP A 73 11.25 10.07 6.22
CA ASP A 73 9.91 10.64 6.33
C ASP A 73 9.31 10.95 4.94
N GLU A 74 10.12 11.36 3.97
CA GLU A 74 9.67 11.46 2.57
C GLU A 74 9.25 10.11 1.98
N ARG A 75 9.97 9.02 2.29
CA ARG A 75 9.56 7.67 1.87
C ARG A 75 8.22 7.27 2.48
N ARG A 76 7.97 7.66 3.74
CA ARG A 76 6.72 7.39 4.45
C ARG A 76 5.55 8.18 3.85
N GLU A 77 5.74 9.47 3.61
CA GLU A 77 4.76 10.33 2.95
C GLU A 77 4.45 9.86 1.54
N ARG A 78 5.48 9.45 0.79
CA ARG A 78 5.32 8.92 -0.56
C ARG A 78 4.52 7.62 -0.58
N MET A 79 4.73 6.74 0.42
CA MET A 79 3.92 5.53 0.58
C MET A 79 2.48 5.84 0.94
N ASP A 80 2.26 6.78 1.87
CA ASP A 80 0.92 7.19 2.29
C ASP A 80 0.14 7.82 1.11
N ARG A 81 0.80 8.66 0.30
CA ARG A 81 0.25 9.17 -0.96
C ARG A 81 -0.11 8.03 -1.93
N ALA A 82 0.77 7.04 -2.11
CA ALA A 82 0.52 5.92 -3.01
C ALA A 82 -0.70 5.09 -2.57
N ILE A 83 -0.89 4.89 -1.27
CA ILE A 83 -2.05 4.18 -0.72
C ILE A 83 -3.34 4.96 -1.01
N VAL A 84 -3.37 6.28 -0.75
CA VAL A 84 -4.55 7.12 -1.03
C VAL A 84 -4.93 7.06 -2.51
N LEU A 85 -3.96 7.25 -3.42
CA LEU A 85 -4.19 7.19 -4.86
C LEU A 85 -4.67 5.80 -5.32
N THR A 86 -4.16 4.73 -4.68
CA THR A 86 -4.63 3.38 -4.96
C THR A 86 -6.09 3.22 -4.57
N ILE A 87 -6.48 3.66 -3.37
CA ILE A 87 -7.87 3.58 -2.88
C ILE A 87 -8.81 4.39 -3.79
N GLU A 88 -8.42 5.61 -4.16
CA GLU A 88 -9.15 6.45 -5.12
C GLU A 88 -9.38 5.67 -6.43
N ARG A 89 -8.32 5.10 -7.01
CA ARG A 89 -8.43 4.36 -8.28
C ARG A 89 -9.28 3.09 -8.18
N LEU A 90 -9.26 2.41 -7.03
CA LEU A 90 -10.12 1.26 -6.78
C LEU A 90 -11.60 1.67 -6.70
N ALA A 91 -11.89 2.79 -6.05
CA ALA A 91 -13.24 3.31 -5.92
C ALA A 91 -13.79 3.79 -7.27
N GLU A 92 -13.02 4.59 -8.02
CA GLU A 92 -13.40 5.09 -9.34
C GLU A 92 -13.70 3.96 -10.35
N ARG A 93 -12.99 2.82 -10.23
CA ARG A 93 -13.18 1.65 -11.07
C ARG A 93 -14.23 0.66 -10.54
N GLY A 94 -14.85 0.93 -9.39
CA GLY A 94 -15.81 0.04 -8.74
C GLY A 94 -15.22 -1.30 -8.27
N LEU A 95 -13.89 -1.39 -8.14
CA LEU A 95 -13.20 -2.61 -7.69
C LEU A 95 -13.31 -2.80 -6.17
N VAL A 96 -13.47 -1.69 -5.44
CA VAL A 96 -13.83 -1.64 -4.03
C VAL A 96 -14.96 -0.64 -3.88
N VAL A 97 -16.05 -1.06 -3.24
CA VAL A 97 -17.21 -0.22 -2.94
C VAL A 97 -17.31 -0.12 -1.42
N PRO A 98 -17.28 1.11 -0.84
CA PRO A 98 -17.61 1.29 0.57
C PRO A 98 -19.01 0.76 0.85
N ALA A 99 -19.18 0.06 1.98
CA ALA A 99 -20.47 -0.50 2.39
C ALA A 99 -21.49 0.60 2.72
#